data_AF-A0A1M6A8H9-F1
#
_entry.id   AF-A0A1M6A8H9-F1
#
_cell.length_a   1.000
_cell.length_b   1.000
_cell.length_c   1.000
_cell.angle_alpha   90.00
_cell.angle_beta   90.00
_cell.angle_gamma   90.00
#
_symmetry.space_group_name_H-M   'P 1'
#
loop_
_entity.id
_entity.type
_entity.pdbx_description
1 polymer ?
#
loop_
_entity_poly.entity_id
_entity_poly.type
_entity_poly.pdbx_seq_one_letter_code
_entity_poly.pdbx_strand_id
1 'polypeptide(L)'
;MPNHFHFMVLGNKITVGVARSDADGGELMRTLNDSIGIMLRSYTNAINKKYNRSGKLIREKTKAECITCSDGITPSFYNTSSGTQINITNPEKQYPEMCFHYIHQNPVKAGLVQKATDWEFSSARDYAGFRNGKLVNKEVPRQYIINIKGD
;
A
#
# COMPACT_ATOMS: atom_id res chain seq x y z
N MET A 1 0.12 -8.02 7.25
CA MET A 1 0.54 -8.49 8.59
C MET A 1 -0.70 -9.02 9.31
N PRO A 2 -0.57 -9.86 10.36
CA PRO A 2 -1.73 -10.42 11.05
C PRO A 2 -2.70 -9.38 11.63
N ASN A 3 -2.20 -8.20 12.03
CA ASN A 3 -2.98 -7.15 12.70
C ASN A 3 -3.06 -5.81 11.95
N HIS A 4 -2.38 -5.66 10.82
CA HIS A 4 -2.39 -4.44 10.00
C HIS A 4 -1.99 -4.72 8.54
N PHE A 5 -2.24 -3.76 7.65
CA PHE A 5 -1.87 -3.82 6.24
C PHE A 5 -1.21 -2.52 5.81
N HIS A 6 -0.38 -2.61 4.78
CA HIS A 6 0.24 -1.48 4.11
C HIS A 6 -0.06 -1.59 2.61
N PHE A 7 -0.44 -0.49 1.99
CA PHE A 7 -0.66 -0.40 0.56
C PHE A 7 0.21 0.71 -0.02
N MET A 8 0.86 0.43 -1.14
CA MET A 8 1.45 1.42 -2.03
C MET A 8 0.61 1.42 -3.30
N VAL A 9 -0.01 2.56 -3.61
CA VAL A 9 -0.96 2.69 -4.73
C VAL A 9 -0.58 3.87 -5.60
N LEU A 10 -0.70 3.69 -6.92
CA LEU A 10 -0.64 4.78 -7.89
C LEU A 10 -2.07 5.15 -8.29
N GLY A 11 -2.49 6.37 -7.99
CA GLY A 11 -3.83 6.87 -8.34
C GLY A 11 -3.79 7.66 -9.65
N ASN A 12 -4.29 7.08 -10.75
CA ASN A 12 -4.45 7.81 -12.02
C ASN A 12 -5.52 8.91 -11.93
N LYS A 13 -6.60 8.62 -11.20
CA LYS A 13 -7.66 9.55 -10.85
C LYS A 13 -8.04 9.29 -9.39
N ILE A 14 -8.04 10.34 -8.58
CA ILE A 14 -8.39 10.26 -7.16
C ILE A 14 -9.86 10.58 -6.89
N THR A 15 -10.60 10.98 -7.93
CA THR A 15 -12.04 11.21 -7.88
C THR A 15 -12.68 10.67 -9.16
N VAL A 16 -13.84 10.02 -9.03
CA VAL A 16 -14.61 9.46 -10.14
C VAL A 16 -16.08 9.84 -10.00
N GLY A 17 -16.72 10.14 -11.13
CA GLY A 17 -18.17 10.31 -11.20
C GLY A 17 -18.87 8.97 -11.05
N VAL A 18 -19.93 8.92 -10.26
CA VAL A 18 -20.75 7.73 -10.03
C VAL A 18 -22.19 8.09 -10.34
N ALA A 19 -22.82 7.30 -11.21
CA ALA A 19 -24.24 7.42 -11.49
C ALA A 19 -25.03 7.16 -10.21
N ARG A 20 -25.95 8.09 -9.88
CA ARG A 20 -26.95 7.84 -8.85
C ARG A 20 -28.01 6.88 -9.39
N SER A 21 -28.50 6.02 -8.51
CA SER A 21 -29.68 5.17 -8.75
C SER A 21 -31.00 5.91 -8.58
N ASP A 22 -30.97 7.15 -8.11
CA ASP A 22 -32.15 7.97 -7.87
C ASP A 22 -32.44 8.85 -9.09
N ALA A 23 -33.73 9.07 -9.37
CA ALA A 23 -34.27 9.70 -10.59
C ALA A 23 -33.87 11.18 -10.83
N ASP A 24 -33.02 11.76 -9.97
CA ASP A 24 -32.54 13.13 -10.11
C ASP A 24 -31.09 13.08 -10.63
N GLY A 25 -30.90 13.50 -11.88
CA GLY A 25 -29.73 13.24 -12.75
C GLY A 25 -28.41 13.91 -12.35
N GLY A 26 -28.15 14.12 -11.06
CA GLY A 26 -26.90 14.68 -10.56
C GLY A 26 -25.79 13.62 -10.43
N GLU A 27 -24.65 13.87 -11.09
CA GLU A 27 -23.43 13.06 -10.89
C GLU A 27 -22.91 13.20 -9.45
N LEU A 28 -22.77 12.07 -8.75
CA LEU A 28 -22.11 12.04 -7.45
C LEU A 28 -20.62 11.78 -7.64
N MET A 29 -19.77 12.70 -7.19
CA MET A 29 -18.33 12.48 -7.16
C MET A 29 -17.95 11.60 -5.98
N ARG A 30 -17.18 10.54 -6.23
CA ARG A 30 -16.61 9.65 -5.22
C ARG A 30 -15.10 9.78 -5.21
N THR A 31 -14.52 10.03 -4.04
CA THR A 31 -13.07 10.10 -3.88
C THR A 31 -12.45 8.70 -3.68
N LEU A 32 -11.12 8.62 -3.80
CA LEU A 32 -10.35 7.43 -3.43
C LEU A 32 -10.56 7.07 -1.95
N ASN A 33 -10.62 8.08 -1.08
CA ASN A 33 -10.84 7.88 0.35
C ASN A 33 -12.23 7.28 0.63
N ASP A 34 -13.28 7.74 -0.06
CA ASP A 34 -14.61 7.15 0.05
C ASP A 34 -14.60 5.69 -0.39
N SER A 35 -13.88 5.39 -1.48
CA SER A 35 -13.76 4.04 -2.03
C SER A 35 -13.02 3.09 -1.07
N ILE A 36 -11.93 3.56 -0.44
CA ILE A 36 -11.22 2.82 0.61
C ILE A 36 -12.16 2.59 1.81
N GLY A 37 -12.92 3.61 2.22
CA GLY A 37 -13.90 3.49 3.31
C GLY A 37 -14.97 2.42 3.02
N ILE A 38 -15.49 2.39 1.79
CA ILE A 38 -16.42 1.35 1.34
C ILE A 38 -15.75 -0.03 1.40
N MET A 39 -14.54 -0.18 0.88
CA MET A 39 -13.79 -1.44 0.90
C MET A 39 -13.62 -1.98 2.33
N LEU A 40 -13.17 -1.14 3.27
CA LEU A 40 -12.92 -1.54 4.66
C LEU A 40 -14.21 -1.93 5.39
N ARG A 41 -15.30 -1.18 5.15
CA ARG A 41 -16.63 -1.49 5.72
C ARG A 41 -17.18 -2.79 5.14
N SER A 42 -17.09 -3.00 3.83
CA SER A 42 -17.53 -4.23 3.17
C SER A 42 -16.79 -5.45 3.70
N TYR A 43 -15.46 -5.35 3.88
CA TYR A 43 -14.68 -6.41 4.51
C TYR A 43 -15.12 -6.68 5.96
N THR A 44 -15.28 -5.62 6.76
CA THR A 44 -15.76 -5.74 8.16
C THR A 44 -17.12 -6.42 8.23
N ASN A 45 -18.06 -6.05 7.37
CA ASN A 45 -19.40 -6.64 7.31
C ASN A 45 -19.35 -8.12 6.92
N ALA A 46 -18.53 -8.49 5.94
CA ALA A 46 -18.38 -9.88 5.51
C ALA A 46 -17.81 -10.77 6.63
N ILE A 47 -16.78 -10.30 7.34
CA ILE A 47 -16.20 -11.00 8.49
C ILE A 47 -17.22 -11.09 9.64
N ASN A 48 -17.90 -9.99 9.95
CA ASN A 48 -18.91 -9.98 10.99
C ASN A 48 -20.03 -11.00 10.73
N LYS A 49 -20.53 -11.06 9.48
CA LYS A 49 -21.50 -12.05 9.03
C LYS A 49 -20.96 -13.49 9.14
N LYS A 50 -19.72 -13.73 8.70
CA LYS A 50 -19.09 -15.06 8.71
C LYS A 50 -18.96 -15.64 10.13
N TYR A 51 -18.62 -14.81 11.10
CA TYR A 51 -18.36 -15.24 12.49
C TYR A 51 -19.51 -14.90 13.45
N ASN A 52 -20.70 -14.56 12.93
CA ASN A 52 -21.87 -14.16 13.71
C ASN A 52 -21.56 -13.15 14.83
N ARG A 53 -20.79 -12.11 14.49
CA ARG A 53 -20.36 -11.05 15.41
C ARG A 53 -20.80 -9.68 14.91
N SER A 54 -20.69 -8.67 15.76
CA SER A 54 -20.95 -7.27 15.43
C SER A 54 -19.78 -6.38 15.89
N GLY A 55 -19.83 -5.10 15.52
CA GLY A 55 -18.83 -4.11 15.92
C GLY A 55 -17.67 -3.91 14.94
N LYS A 56 -16.70 -3.10 15.38
CA LYS A 56 -15.56 -2.66 14.55
C LYS A 56 -14.51 -3.76 14.44
N LEU A 57 -13.91 -3.88 13.25
CA LEU A 57 -12.77 -4.77 12.99
C LEU A 57 -11.50 -3.98 12.67
N ILE A 58 -11.64 -2.86 11.96
CA ILE A 58 -10.54 -1.98 11.56
C ILE A 58 -10.47 -0.80 12.53
N ARG A 59 -9.24 -0.44 12.96
CA ARG A 59 -8.98 0.75 13.77
C ARG A 59 -9.44 2.01 13.03
N GLU A 60 -9.97 2.97 13.77
CA GLU A 60 -10.34 4.26 13.21
C GLU A 60 -9.13 5.03 12.69
N LYS A 61 -9.31 5.70 11.55
CA LYS A 61 -8.32 6.48 10.79
C LYS A 61 -7.22 5.63 10.15
N THR A 62 -6.96 5.88 8.88
CA THR A 62 -5.83 5.33 8.12
C THR A 62 -4.77 6.43 7.95
N LYS A 63 -3.49 6.07 7.99
CA LYS A 63 -2.39 6.99 7.65
C LYS A 63 -2.15 6.90 6.14
N ALA A 64 -2.04 8.04 5.48
CA ALA A 64 -1.62 8.15 4.09
C ALA A 64 -0.45 9.13 4.00
N GLU A 65 0.52 8.82 3.14
CA GLU A 65 1.71 9.64 2.92
C GLU A 65 2.00 9.65 1.41
N CYS A 66 2.24 10.82 0.85
CA CYS A 66 2.65 10.93 -0.54
C CYS A 66 4.15 10.64 -0.63
N ILE A 67 4.50 9.53 -1.29
CA ILE A 67 5.88 9.04 -1.38
C ILE A 67 6.67 9.67 -2.53
N THR A 68 6.01 10.38 -3.45
CA THR A 68 6.63 11.11 -4.57
C THR A 68 6.59 12.62 -4.38
N CYS A 69 5.90 13.12 -3.36
CA CYS A 69 5.83 14.55 -3.07
C CYS A 69 7.03 14.92 -2.21
N SER A 70 7.98 15.67 -2.76
CA SER A 70 9.16 16.15 -2.05
C SER A 70 8.85 17.42 -1.24
N ASP A 71 7.93 17.32 -0.28
CA ASP A 71 7.61 18.41 0.64
C ASP A 71 8.49 18.31 1.91
N GLY A 72 9.80 18.49 1.74
CA GLY A 72 10.78 18.60 2.83
C GLY A 72 11.89 17.53 2.88
N ILE A 73 12.42 17.30 4.09
CA ILE A 73 13.44 16.28 4.42
C ILE A 73 12.80 14.89 4.21
N THR A 74 12.99 14.28 3.03
CA THR A 74 12.51 12.91 2.73
C THR A 74 12.95 11.92 3.82
N PRO A 75 12.09 11.05 4.38
CA PRO A 75 12.46 10.13 5.48
C PRO A 75 13.60 9.12 5.18
N SER A 76 14.13 9.14 3.95
CA SER A 76 15.33 8.46 3.45
C SER A 76 16.60 8.62 4.27
N PHE A 77 16.65 9.53 5.23
CA PHE A 77 17.79 9.70 6.13
C PHE A 77 17.89 8.51 7.09
N TYR A 78 18.77 7.55 6.80
CA TYR A 78 19.13 6.51 7.78
C TYR A 78 20.29 7.01 8.64
N ASN A 79 20.06 7.04 9.96
CA ASN A 79 21.06 7.44 10.94
C ASN A 79 22.14 6.36 11.04
N THR A 80 23.40 6.74 10.82
CA THR A 80 24.56 5.90 11.17
C THR A 80 25.14 6.37 12.51
N SER A 81 25.90 5.51 13.18
CA SER A 81 26.62 5.85 14.42
C SER A 81 27.63 7.00 14.26
N SER A 82 27.94 7.41 13.02
CA SER A 82 28.85 8.52 12.69
C SER A 82 28.16 9.72 12.04
N GLY A 83 26.82 9.77 12.06
CA GLY A 83 26.04 10.89 11.52
C GLY A 83 25.02 10.48 10.46
N THR A 84 24.23 11.45 10.01
CA THR A 84 23.25 11.26 8.93
C THR A 84 23.96 11.28 7.58
N GLN A 85 24.01 10.14 6.89
CA GLN A 85 24.58 10.09 5.54
C GLN A 85 23.50 10.41 4.50
N ILE A 86 23.78 11.39 3.65
CA ILE A 86 22.93 11.76 2.51
C ILE A 86 23.55 11.12 1.28
N ASN A 87 23.02 10.00 0.82
CA ASN A 87 23.33 9.50 -0.52
C ASN A 87 22.05 9.51 -1.35
N ILE A 88 21.68 10.70 -1.81
CA ILE A 88 20.47 10.94 -2.59
C ILE A 88 20.89 11.45 -3.97
N THR A 89 20.95 10.54 -4.94
CA THR A 89 21.16 10.87 -6.36
C THR A 89 19.83 11.10 -7.09
N ASN A 90 18.72 10.52 -6.62
CA ASN A 90 17.36 10.77 -7.12
C ASN A 90 16.29 10.49 -6.04
N PRO A 91 15.82 11.53 -5.30
CA PRO A 91 14.89 11.35 -4.19
C PRO A 91 13.53 10.75 -4.60
N GLU A 92 13.06 11.06 -5.82
CA GLU A 92 11.77 10.60 -6.35
C GLU A 92 11.71 9.09 -6.62
N LYS A 93 12.87 8.44 -6.75
CA LYS A 93 12.96 6.97 -6.92
C LYS A 93 13.36 6.26 -5.63
N GLN A 94 14.24 6.88 -4.86
CA GLN A 94 14.80 6.26 -3.67
C GLN A 94 13.75 6.06 -2.57
N TYR A 95 12.90 7.06 -2.30
CA TYR A 95 11.88 6.92 -1.26
C TYR A 95 10.80 5.88 -1.61
N PRO A 96 10.22 5.88 -2.82
CA PRO A 96 9.33 4.80 -3.25
C PRO A 96 9.97 3.41 -3.18
N GLU A 97 11.22 3.26 -3.60
CA GLU A 97 11.95 1.99 -3.52
C GLU A 97 12.12 1.51 -2.07
N MET A 98 12.53 2.40 -1.16
CA MET A 98 12.64 2.07 0.27
C MET A 98 11.29 1.67 0.86
N CYS A 99 10.22 2.41 0.56
CA CYS A 99 8.87 2.06 1.01
C CYS A 99 8.42 0.70 0.45
N PHE A 100 8.70 0.40 -0.81
CA PHE A 100 8.37 -0.87 -1.44
C PHE A 100 9.06 -2.04 -0.73
N HIS A 101 10.37 -1.95 -0.54
CA HIS A 101 11.14 -2.95 0.20
C HIS A 101 10.70 -3.06 1.66
N TYR A 102 10.45 -1.94 2.33
CA TYR A 102 9.93 -1.93 3.70
C TYR A 102 8.63 -2.73 3.80
N ILE A 103 7.66 -2.47 2.91
CA ILE A 103 6.37 -3.16 2.90
C ILE A 103 6.55 -4.67 2.74
N HIS A 104 7.39 -5.10 1.80
CA HIS A 104 7.62 -6.54 1.55
C HIS A 104 8.45 -7.22 2.64
N GLN A 105 9.35 -6.51 3.31
CA GLN A 105 10.18 -7.05 4.38
C GLN A 105 9.48 -7.06 5.75
N ASN A 106 8.31 -6.42 5.90
CA ASN A 106 7.56 -6.39 7.17
C ASN A 106 7.31 -7.78 7.78
N PRO A 107 6.91 -8.81 7.02
CA PRO A 107 6.74 -10.16 7.56
C PRO A 107 8.05 -10.79 8.07
N VAL A 108 9.17 -10.53 7.38
CA VAL A 108 10.51 -11.02 7.79
C VAL A 108 10.97 -10.33 9.06
N LYS A 109 10.89 -8.99 9.11
CA LYS A 109 11.25 -8.19 10.29
C LYS A 109 10.43 -8.53 11.54
N ALA A 110 9.21 -9.00 11.35
CA ALA A 110 8.35 -9.46 12.43
C ALA A 110 8.57 -10.95 12.81
N GLY A 111 9.53 -11.63 12.18
CA GLY A 111 9.83 -13.04 12.46
C GLY A 111 8.77 -14.04 12.00
N LEU A 112 7.86 -13.63 11.09
CA LEU A 112 6.77 -14.49 10.62
C LEU A 112 7.22 -15.47 9.53
N VAL A 113 8.24 -15.08 8.74
CA VAL A 113 8.81 -15.86 7.64
C VAL A 113 10.29 -15.57 7.50
N GLN A 114 11.04 -16.49 6.89
CA GLN A 114 12.47 -16.29 6.61
C GLN A 114 12.71 -15.43 5.36
N LYS A 115 11.85 -15.55 4.34
CA LYS A 115 11.93 -14.74 3.11
C LYS A 115 10.63 -13.99 2.88
N ALA A 116 10.73 -12.77 2.32
CA ALA A 116 9.56 -11.94 2.00
C ALA A 116 8.56 -12.65 1.08
N THR A 117 9.05 -13.48 0.17
CA THR A 117 8.25 -14.30 -0.76
C THR A 117 7.49 -15.44 -0.09
N ASP A 118 7.83 -15.83 1.13
CA ASP A 118 7.14 -16.92 1.81
C ASP A 118 5.80 -16.44 2.39
N TRP A 119 5.67 -15.13 2.64
CA TRP A 119 4.42 -14.55 3.15
C TRP A 119 3.33 -14.52 2.08
N GLU A 120 2.36 -15.43 2.19
CA GLU A 120 1.31 -15.62 1.18
C GLU A 120 0.40 -14.39 0.99
N PHE A 121 0.24 -13.56 2.03
CA PHE A 121 -0.59 -12.35 2.03
C PHE A 121 0.19 -11.10 1.61
N SER A 122 1.25 -11.25 0.81
CA SER A 122 2.06 -10.16 0.25
C SER A 122 2.16 -10.28 -1.28
N SER A 123 2.30 -9.12 -1.93
CA SER A 123 2.60 -9.05 -3.36
C SER A 123 4.06 -9.37 -3.71
N ALA A 124 4.93 -9.60 -2.72
CA ALA A 124 6.31 -10.05 -2.94
C ALA A 124 6.36 -11.29 -3.84
N ARG A 125 5.41 -12.22 -3.68
CA ARG A 125 5.27 -13.42 -4.52
C ARG A 125 4.92 -13.11 -5.97
N ASP A 126 4.10 -12.09 -6.19
CA ASP A 126 3.71 -11.66 -7.53
C ASP A 126 4.90 -11.05 -8.29
N TYR A 127 5.75 -10.28 -7.59
CA TYR A 127 6.97 -9.69 -8.16
C TYR A 127 8.11 -10.69 -8.33
N ALA A 128 8.22 -11.70 -7.46
CA ALA A 128 9.16 -12.82 -7.63
C ALA A 128 8.76 -13.81 -8.73
N GLY A 129 7.55 -13.68 -9.30
CA GLY A 129 7.04 -14.58 -10.34
C GLY A 129 6.46 -15.90 -9.80
N PHE A 130 6.34 -16.06 -8.48
CA PHE A 130 5.69 -17.22 -7.85
C PHE A 130 4.17 -17.18 -7.95
N ARG A 131 3.60 -16.02 -8.31
CA ARG A 131 2.17 -15.86 -8.57
C ARG A 131 1.92 -15.11 -9.89
N ASN A 132 0.90 -15.56 -10.60
CA ASN A 132 0.40 -14.91 -11.82
C ASN A 132 -0.95 -14.22 -11.59
N GLY A 133 -1.06 -13.45 -10.50
CA GLY A 133 -2.25 -12.67 -10.17
C GLY A 133 -2.37 -11.39 -11.02
N LYS A 134 -3.57 -10.80 -11.01
CA LYS A 134 -3.86 -9.52 -11.70
C LYS A 134 -3.94 -8.31 -10.76
N LEU A 135 -3.71 -8.52 -9.46
CA LEU A 135 -3.90 -7.48 -8.44
C LEU A 135 -2.82 -6.38 -8.51
N VAL A 136 -1.59 -6.75 -8.88
CA VAL A 136 -0.48 -5.80 -9.00
C VAL A 136 -0.12 -5.55 -10.45
N ASN A 137 0.26 -4.31 -10.74
CA ASN A 137 0.88 -3.96 -12.01
C ASN A 137 2.39 -4.26 -11.91
N LYS A 138 2.90 -5.13 -12.78
CA LYS A 138 4.33 -5.52 -12.79
C LYS A 138 5.23 -4.53 -13.54
N GLU A 139 4.64 -3.62 -14.31
CA GLU A 139 5.34 -2.62 -15.12
C GLU A 139 5.55 -1.31 -14.38
N VAL A 140 4.51 -0.80 -13.70
CA VAL A 140 4.56 0.51 -13.00
C VAL A 140 5.73 0.61 -12.03
N PRO A 141 6.03 -0.39 -11.19
CA PRO A 141 7.17 -0.31 -10.27
C PRO A 141 8.52 -0.13 -10.98
N ARG A 142 8.69 -0.61 -12.23
CA ARG A 142 9.95 -0.45 -12.98
C ARG A 142 10.29 1.00 -13.29
N GLN A 143 9.31 1.90 -13.22
CA GLN A 143 9.53 3.34 -13.44
C GLN A 143 10.14 4.02 -12.20
N TYR A 144 9.85 3.49 -11.01
CA TYR A 144 10.16 4.11 -9.72
C TYR A 144 11.17 3.32 -8.87
N ILE A 145 11.36 2.03 -9.16
CA ILE A 145 12.12 1.10 -8.32
C ILE A 145 13.24 0.49 -9.16
N ILE A 146 14.48 0.56 -8.66
CA ILE A 146 15.67 0.06 -9.35
C ILE A 146 15.76 -1.47 -9.19
N ASN A 147 15.52 -1.98 -7.98
CA ASN A 147 15.55 -3.41 -7.69
C ASN A 147 14.18 -3.96 -7.24
N ILE A 148 13.42 -4.54 -8.16
CA ILE A 148 12.09 -5.10 -7.84
C ILE A 148 12.17 -6.45 -7.14
N LYS A 149 13.28 -7.19 -7.30
CA LYS A 149 13.39 -8.56 -6.79
C LYS A 149 13.82 -8.65 -5.33
N GLY A 150 14.37 -7.57 -4.77
CA GLY A 150 14.58 -7.42 -3.34
C GLY A 150 15.18 -8.67 -2.67
N ASP A 151 16.36 -9.08 -3.15
CA ASP A 151 17.21 -10.04 -2.43
C ASP A 151 17.96 -9.34 -1.29
#